data_AF-A0A1M2VYH5-F1
#
_entry.id   AF-A0A1M2VYH5-F1
#
_cell.length_a   1.000
_cell.length_b   1.000
_cell.length_c   1.000
_cell.angle_alpha   90.00
_cell.angle_beta   90.00
_cell.angle_gamma   90.00
#
_symmetry.space_group_name_H-M   'P 1'
#
loop_
_entity.id
_entity.type
_entity.pdbx_description
1 polymer ?
#
loop_
_entity_poly.entity_id
_entity_poly.type
_entity_poly.pdbx_seq_one_letter_code
_entity_poly.pdbx_strand_id
1 'polypeptide(L)'
;MLSPDLLHQVIKGTFKDHLVAWVEQYLVIQHGKPGATAIMADIDRRHVGISCGRRFKQWTGDDSKALMKTFLPAVAGYIPPKMLLALSSFMDFCYLVRRPKITGQKLLDVEDALKHFHDARTIFADTGVRFDGFCLPQQHALNHYPRSIQLFGAPYGLCSSITESKHIRAVKEPWRHSNRFDALGQMLLTNQQVDKLAAAKVDFIARGMLEGPLYGFQDLFAALYAPPPAPALPPPPPSDSDKSSDDGSDETTEGSSTTVIMAKCKGVLTWFSSLATISTHNQNLNM
;
A
#
# COMPACT_ATOMS: atom_id res chain seq x y z
N MET A 1 3.58 -29.29 5.73
CA MET A 1 4.63 -28.28 5.47
C MET A 1 4.09 -26.91 5.83
N LEU A 2 4.81 -26.13 6.63
CA LEU A 2 4.48 -24.72 6.90
C LEU A 2 5.02 -23.88 5.73
N SER A 3 4.13 -23.43 4.84
CA SER A 3 4.49 -22.46 3.79
C SER A 3 5.08 -21.19 4.43
N PRO A 4 6.07 -20.52 3.79
CA PRO A 4 6.57 -19.24 4.26
C PRO A 4 5.43 -18.24 4.39
N ASP A 5 5.27 -17.65 5.58
CA ASP A 5 4.26 -16.63 5.82
C ASP A 5 4.92 -15.30 6.16
N LEU A 6 5.02 -14.44 5.15
CA LEU A 6 5.63 -13.12 5.27
C LEU A 6 4.92 -12.25 6.30
N LEU A 7 3.59 -12.36 6.44
CA LEU A 7 2.84 -11.49 7.33
C LEU A 7 3.07 -11.87 8.79
N HIS A 8 2.82 -13.12 9.18
CA HIS A 8 2.90 -13.51 10.58
C HIS A 8 4.33 -13.79 11.06
N GLN A 9 5.19 -14.40 10.23
CA GLN A 9 6.54 -14.77 10.66
C GLN A 9 7.51 -13.59 10.55
N VAL A 10 7.49 -12.89 9.41
CA VAL A 10 8.50 -11.85 9.11
C VAL A 10 8.05 -10.51 9.66
N ILE A 11 6.89 -9.99 9.23
CA ILE A 11 6.45 -8.64 9.58
C ILE A 11 5.96 -8.59 11.03
N LYS A 12 4.95 -9.39 11.38
CA LYS A 12 4.40 -9.35 12.73
C LYS A 12 5.40 -9.92 13.72
N GLY A 13 5.87 -11.14 13.49
CA GLY A 13 6.77 -11.84 14.39
C GLY A 13 8.13 -11.16 14.54
N THR A 14 8.91 -11.10 13.46
CA THR A 14 10.29 -10.62 13.59
C THR A 14 10.39 -9.10 13.66
N PHE A 15 9.75 -8.36 12.76
CA PHE A 15 9.88 -6.90 12.77
C PHE A 15 9.21 -6.27 13.98
N LYS A 16 7.89 -6.48 14.14
CA LYS A 16 7.12 -5.81 15.18
C LYS A 16 7.38 -6.41 16.56
N ASP A 17 7.11 -7.69 16.73
CA ASP A 17 7.08 -8.31 18.07
C ASP A 17 8.50 -8.52 18.64
N HIS A 18 9.54 -8.57 17.80
CA HIS A 18 10.93 -8.64 18.24
C HIS A 18 11.67 -7.31 18.06
N LEU A 19 11.97 -6.88 16.83
CA LEU A 19 12.93 -5.79 16.60
C LEU A 19 12.46 -4.44 17.13
N VAL A 20 11.21 -4.05 16.87
CA VAL A 20 10.65 -2.78 17.40
C VAL A 20 10.59 -2.83 18.93
N ALA A 21 10.11 -3.95 19.49
CA ALA A 21 10.05 -4.14 20.94
C ALA A 21 11.44 -4.09 21.61
N TRP A 22 12.46 -4.63 20.96
CA TRP A 22 13.84 -4.61 21.47
C TRP A 22 14.47 -3.23 21.41
N VAL A 23 14.18 -2.45 20.37
CA VAL A 23 14.59 -1.04 20.31
C VAL A 23 13.94 -0.24 21.45
N GLU A 24 12.65 -0.44 21.71
CA GLU A 24 11.97 0.22 22.82
C GLU A 24 12.60 -0.17 24.18
N GLN A 25 12.87 -1.46 24.40
CA GLN A 25 13.55 -1.94 25.61
C GLN A 25 14.94 -1.36 25.75
N TYR A 26 15.72 -1.28 24.67
CA TYR A 26 17.04 -0.65 24.66
C TYR A 26 16.97 0.81 25.13
N LEU A 27 16.02 1.58 24.59
CA LEU A 27 15.85 2.98 24.97
C LEU A 27 15.49 3.12 26.46
N VAL A 28 14.68 2.20 27.00
CA VAL A 28 14.35 2.16 28.43
C VAL A 28 15.58 1.85 29.27
N ILE A 29 16.45 0.93 28.85
CA ILE A 29 17.69 0.60 29.55
C ILE A 29 18.64 1.82 29.57
N GLN A 30 18.80 2.52 28.44
CA GLN A 30 19.75 3.62 28.32
C GLN A 30 19.27 4.95 28.92
N HIS A 31 17.99 5.26 28.78
CA HIS A 31 17.44 6.59 29.11
C HIS A 31 16.40 6.55 30.23
N GLY A 32 16.12 5.38 30.79
CA GLY A 32 15.01 5.17 31.72
C GLY A 32 13.65 5.28 31.02
N LYS A 33 12.58 4.91 31.73
CA LYS A 33 11.21 4.96 31.18
C LYS A 33 10.77 6.36 30.71
N PRO A 34 11.02 7.46 31.46
CA PRO A 34 10.62 8.79 31.01
C PRO A 34 11.39 9.26 29.77
N GLY A 35 12.71 9.01 29.75
CA GLY A 35 13.55 9.37 28.61
C GLY A 35 13.19 8.58 27.35
N ALA A 36 12.98 7.27 27.48
CA ALA A 36 12.49 6.44 26.39
C ALA A 36 11.13 6.91 25.85
N THR A 37 10.21 7.31 26.73
CA THR A 37 8.90 7.85 26.31
C THR A 37 9.05 9.14 25.51
N ALA A 38 9.95 10.05 25.92
CA ALA A 38 10.22 11.28 25.19
C ALA A 38 10.84 11.02 23.81
N ILE A 39 11.78 10.07 23.74
CA ILE A 39 12.40 9.64 22.47
C ILE A 39 11.37 8.99 21.55
N MET A 40 10.54 8.09 22.06
CA MET A 40 9.47 7.46 21.29
C MET A 40 8.46 8.50 20.77
N ALA A 41 8.14 9.52 21.58
CA ALA A 41 7.29 10.63 21.13
C ALA A 41 7.96 11.49 20.04
N ASP A 42 9.29 11.68 20.08
CA ASP A 42 10.02 12.36 19.00
C ASP A 42 10.07 11.50 17.73
N ILE A 43 10.33 10.21 17.87
CA ILE A 43 10.25 9.23 16.78
C ILE A 43 8.86 9.33 16.14
N ASP A 44 7.78 9.21 16.91
CA ASP A 44 6.40 9.35 16.42
C ASP A 44 6.17 10.69 15.71
N ARG A 45 6.74 11.79 16.21
CA ARG A 45 6.63 13.10 15.57
C ARG A 45 7.37 13.16 14.23
N ARG A 46 8.50 12.47 14.07
CA ARG A 46 9.20 12.36 12.78
C ARG A 46 8.41 11.58 11.72
N HIS A 47 7.31 10.92 12.11
CA HIS A 47 6.42 10.17 11.22
C HIS A 47 5.26 11.01 10.60
N VAL A 48 5.36 12.35 10.56
CA VAL A 48 4.27 13.23 10.05
C VAL A 48 3.74 12.74 8.69
N GLY A 49 2.47 12.30 8.67
CA GLY A 49 1.77 11.80 7.48
C GLY A 49 1.17 10.40 7.64
N ILE A 50 1.58 9.65 8.66
CA ILE A 50 0.94 8.40 9.08
C ILE A 50 0.26 8.69 10.41
N SER A 51 -0.94 8.17 10.65
CA SER A 51 -1.73 8.38 11.87
C SER A 51 -1.11 7.80 13.16
N CYS A 52 0.22 7.81 13.32
CA CYS A 52 0.97 7.34 14.49
C CYS A 52 0.91 8.29 15.70
N GLY A 53 -0.23 8.93 15.93
CA GLY A 53 -0.51 9.70 17.15
C GLY A 53 -1.35 8.95 18.18
N ARG A 54 -1.70 7.69 17.94
CA ARG A 54 -2.43 6.86 18.89
C ARG A 54 -1.57 5.67 19.23
N ARG A 55 -1.36 5.42 20.53
CA ARG A 55 -1.02 4.10 21.06
C ARG A 55 -1.95 3.08 20.42
N PHE A 56 -1.54 2.48 19.31
CA PHE A 56 -2.42 1.63 18.54
C PHE A 56 -2.62 0.34 19.32
N LYS A 57 -3.83 0.19 19.88
CA LYS A 57 -4.27 -1.05 20.50
C LYS A 57 -4.25 -2.22 19.49
N GLN A 58 -4.26 -1.91 18.20
CA GLN A 58 -4.20 -2.87 17.09
C GLN A 58 -3.48 -2.26 15.88
N TRP A 59 -2.45 -2.95 15.37
CA TRP A 59 -1.72 -2.57 14.17
C TRP A 59 -2.35 -3.21 12.95
N THR A 60 -2.58 -2.45 11.88
CA THR A 60 -2.99 -2.97 10.57
C THR A 60 -1.78 -3.34 9.71
N GLY A 61 -2.03 -4.08 8.63
CA GLY A 61 -1.00 -4.38 7.64
C GLY A 61 -0.40 -3.11 7.03
N ASP A 62 -1.20 -2.05 6.83
CA ASP A 62 -0.72 -0.79 6.28
C ASP A 62 0.12 0.01 7.28
N ASP A 63 -0.25 0.00 8.57
CA ASP A 63 0.57 0.59 9.63
C ASP A 63 1.95 -0.05 9.71
N SER A 64 2.01 -1.39 9.62
CA SER A 64 3.28 -2.11 9.62
C SER A 64 4.17 -1.76 8.42
N LYS A 65 3.59 -1.57 7.23
CA LYS A 65 4.33 -1.14 6.03
C LYS A 65 4.82 0.29 6.16
N ALA A 66 3.98 1.16 6.67
CA ALA A 66 4.29 2.57 6.85
C ALA A 66 5.45 2.72 7.82
N LEU A 67 5.39 2.02 8.97
CA LEU A 67 6.48 1.97 9.93
C LEU A 67 7.76 1.41 9.31
N MET A 68 7.72 0.28 8.60
CA MET A 68 8.93 -0.30 7.98
C MET A 68 9.67 0.69 7.07
N LYS A 69 8.97 1.62 6.41
CA LYS A 69 9.59 2.62 5.52
C LYS A 69 10.31 3.75 6.27
N THR A 70 9.81 4.11 7.45
CA THR A 70 10.25 5.30 8.19
C THR A 70 11.03 4.95 9.46
N PHE A 71 11.00 3.71 9.91
CA PHE A 71 11.57 3.31 11.20
C PHE A 71 13.08 3.54 11.27
N LEU A 72 13.84 3.09 10.26
CA LEU A 72 15.30 3.27 10.21
C LEU A 72 15.74 4.73 10.37
N PRO A 73 15.28 5.68 9.53
CA PRO A 73 15.68 7.07 9.69
C PRO A 73 15.14 7.69 11.00
N ALA A 74 14.01 7.21 11.52
CA ALA A 74 13.46 7.74 12.76
C ALA A 74 14.27 7.33 14.00
N VAL A 75 14.79 6.11 14.06
CA VAL A 75 15.62 5.63 15.18
C VAL A 75 17.10 5.99 15.04
N ALA A 76 17.51 6.50 13.87
CA ALA A 76 18.87 6.95 13.62
C ALA A 76 19.25 8.06 14.61
N GLY A 77 20.41 7.89 15.25
CA GLY A 77 20.91 8.80 16.30
C GLY A 77 20.45 8.46 17.73
N TYR A 78 19.47 7.56 17.89
CA TYR A 78 19.02 7.10 19.22
C TYR A 78 19.56 5.73 19.60
N ILE A 79 19.95 4.91 18.63
CA ILE A 79 20.44 3.55 18.84
C ILE A 79 21.86 3.36 18.27
N PRO A 80 22.61 2.34 18.73
CA PRO A 80 23.98 2.10 18.27
C PRO A 80 24.01 1.75 16.77
N PRO A 81 25.11 2.08 16.05
CA PRO A 81 25.26 1.77 14.62
C PRO A 81 25.05 0.29 14.27
N LYS A 82 25.52 -0.64 15.12
CA LYS A 82 25.33 -2.08 14.91
C LYS A 82 23.85 -2.50 15.01
N MET A 83 23.05 -1.81 15.82
CA MET A 83 21.61 -2.05 15.92
C MET A 83 20.86 -1.54 14.68
N LEU A 84 21.26 -0.36 14.17
CA LEU A 84 20.80 0.14 12.87
C LEU A 84 21.13 -0.83 11.74
N LEU A 85 22.35 -1.39 11.74
CA LEU A 85 22.77 -2.38 10.77
C LEU A 85 21.88 -3.63 10.82
N ALA A 86 21.58 -4.15 12.02
CA ALA A 86 20.67 -5.28 12.17
C ALA A 86 19.27 -5.00 11.59
N LEU A 87 18.71 -3.83 11.88
CA LEU A 87 17.42 -3.40 11.32
C LEU A 87 17.47 -3.29 9.79
N SER A 88 18.56 -2.72 9.25
CA SER A 88 18.77 -2.57 7.81
C SER A 88 18.88 -3.91 7.11
N SER A 89 19.75 -4.81 7.58
CA SER A 89 19.92 -6.14 6.97
C SER A 89 18.63 -6.96 7.03
N PHE A 90 17.85 -6.84 8.10
CA PHE A 90 16.54 -7.45 8.18
C PHE A 90 15.54 -6.86 7.16
N MET A 91 15.56 -5.55 6.95
CA MET A 91 14.74 -4.91 5.91
C MET A 91 15.16 -5.33 4.52
N ASP A 92 16.46 -5.43 4.24
CA ASP A 92 16.98 -5.92 2.96
C ASP A 92 16.48 -7.33 2.67
N PHE A 93 16.57 -8.23 3.67
CA PHE A 93 15.96 -9.56 3.59
C PHE A 93 14.47 -9.46 3.24
N CYS A 94 13.69 -8.65 3.98
CA CYS A 94 12.25 -8.48 3.74
C CYS A 94 11.94 -8.01 2.33
N TYR A 95 12.72 -7.09 1.77
CA TYR A 95 12.53 -6.58 0.42
C TYR A 95 12.90 -7.62 -0.63
N LEU A 96 13.94 -8.41 -0.41
CA LEU A 96 14.36 -9.46 -1.34
C LEU A 96 13.34 -10.60 -1.42
N VAL A 97 12.88 -11.14 -0.28
CA VAL A 97 11.93 -12.25 -0.27
C VAL A 97 10.55 -11.87 -0.79
N ARG A 98 10.20 -10.58 -0.81
CA ARG A 98 8.94 -10.08 -1.37
C ARG A 98 8.95 -9.94 -2.89
N ARG A 99 10.08 -10.13 -3.56
CA ARG A 99 10.14 -10.00 -5.02
C ARG A 99 9.25 -11.06 -5.68
N PRO A 100 8.48 -10.70 -6.72
CA PRO A 100 7.64 -11.67 -7.44
C PRO A 100 8.47 -12.68 -8.23
N LYS A 101 9.73 -12.34 -8.55
CA LYS A 101 10.69 -13.21 -9.23
C LYS A 101 12.00 -13.17 -8.45
N ILE A 102 12.50 -14.35 -8.07
CA ILE A 102 13.76 -14.52 -7.35
C ILE A 102 14.66 -15.38 -8.24
N THR A 103 15.76 -14.78 -8.72
CA THR A 103 16.80 -15.48 -9.49
C THR A 103 17.81 -16.13 -8.55
N GLY A 104 18.69 -17.00 -9.07
CA GLY A 104 19.77 -17.60 -8.26
C GLY A 104 20.63 -16.56 -7.54
N GLN A 105 21.01 -15.47 -8.23
CA GLN A 105 21.74 -14.36 -7.60
C GLN A 105 20.94 -13.70 -6.48
N LYS A 106 19.64 -13.46 -6.69
CA LYS A 106 18.79 -12.86 -5.65
C LYS A 106 18.60 -13.77 -4.45
N LEU A 107 18.68 -15.08 -4.65
CA LEU A 107 18.66 -16.04 -3.56
C LEU A 107 19.93 -15.96 -2.71
N LEU A 108 21.10 -15.79 -3.34
CA LEU A 108 22.35 -15.51 -2.62
C LEU A 108 22.25 -14.21 -1.83
N ASP A 109 21.71 -13.14 -2.44
CA ASP A 109 21.47 -11.87 -1.74
C ASP A 109 20.57 -12.05 -0.49
N VAL A 110 19.59 -12.98 -0.53
CA VAL A 110 18.71 -13.30 0.61
C VAL A 110 19.50 -13.98 1.73
N GLU A 111 20.35 -14.94 1.39
CA GLU A 111 21.21 -15.64 2.35
C GLU A 111 22.21 -14.69 3.00
N ASP A 112 22.83 -13.81 2.21
CA ASP A 112 23.76 -12.78 2.69
C ASP A 112 23.07 -11.78 3.62
N ALA A 113 21.87 -11.31 3.26
CA ALA A 113 21.09 -10.41 4.11
C ALA A 113 20.72 -11.06 5.45
N LEU A 114 20.36 -12.35 5.45
CA LEU A 114 20.10 -13.11 6.68
C LEU A 114 21.36 -13.27 7.53
N LYS A 115 22.50 -13.56 6.90
CA LYS A 115 23.78 -13.68 7.60
C LYS A 115 24.15 -12.35 8.27
N HIS A 116 24.12 -11.24 7.54
CA HIS A 116 24.37 -9.92 8.11
C HIS A 116 23.40 -9.57 9.25
N PHE A 117 22.11 -9.92 9.11
CA PHE A 117 21.15 -9.74 10.19
C PHE A 117 21.52 -10.55 11.43
N HIS A 118 21.91 -11.82 11.29
CA HIS A 118 22.30 -12.68 12.41
C HIS A 118 23.60 -12.22 13.09
N ASP A 119 24.56 -11.73 12.32
CA ASP A 119 25.83 -11.22 12.82
C ASP A 119 25.60 -9.89 13.58
N ALA A 120 24.76 -9.00 13.03
CA ALA A 120 24.50 -7.69 13.63
C ALA A 120 23.57 -7.77 14.86
N ARG A 121 22.58 -8.68 14.87
CA ARG A 121 21.59 -8.76 15.97
C ARG A 121 22.20 -9.12 17.33
N THR A 122 23.43 -9.63 17.38
CA THR A 122 24.09 -9.94 18.67
C THR A 122 24.19 -8.70 19.57
N ILE A 123 24.16 -7.49 18.99
CA ILE A 123 24.12 -6.23 19.75
C ILE A 123 22.96 -6.17 20.75
N PHE A 124 21.82 -6.80 20.45
CA PHE A 124 20.69 -6.86 21.39
C PHE A 124 21.01 -7.72 22.61
N ALA A 125 21.86 -8.73 22.47
CA ALA A 125 22.38 -9.48 23.62
C ALA A 125 23.45 -8.66 24.35
N ASP A 126 24.39 -8.07 23.62
CA ASP A 126 25.50 -7.26 24.17
C ASP A 126 24.98 -6.08 25.01
N THR A 127 23.86 -5.48 24.63
CA THR A 127 23.23 -4.34 25.32
C THR A 127 22.28 -4.74 26.46
N GLY A 128 22.15 -6.05 26.75
CA GLY A 128 21.29 -6.56 27.82
C GLY A 128 19.79 -6.61 27.50
N VAL A 129 19.39 -6.26 26.27
CA VAL A 129 17.99 -6.36 25.82
C VAL A 129 17.56 -7.82 25.72
N ARG A 130 18.47 -8.70 25.28
CA ARG A 130 18.18 -10.12 25.04
C ARG A 130 19.29 -11.05 25.53
N PHE A 131 19.34 -11.28 26.85
CA PHE A 131 20.35 -12.13 27.49
C PHE A 131 20.16 -13.64 27.25
N ASP A 132 18.94 -14.08 27.01
CA ASP A 132 18.55 -15.49 26.81
C ASP A 132 18.74 -15.97 25.36
N GLY A 133 19.35 -15.14 24.52
CA GLY A 133 19.68 -15.47 23.13
C GLY A 133 18.51 -15.38 22.15
N PHE A 134 18.69 -16.02 20.98
CA PHE A 134 17.85 -15.82 19.79
C PHE A 134 17.02 -17.06 19.40
N CYS A 135 16.68 -17.92 20.36
CA CYS A 135 15.86 -19.13 20.15
C CYS A 135 14.36 -18.79 19.96
N LEU A 136 14.05 -17.91 19.01
CA LEU A 136 12.70 -17.41 18.75
C LEU A 136 12.11 -18.10 17.52
N PRO A 137 10.94 -18.75 17.62
CA PRO A 137 10.34 -19.47 16.50
C PRO A 137 10.23 -18.66 15.21
N GLN A 138 9.85 -17.38 15.30
CA GLN A 138 9.66 -16.52 14.14
C GLN A 138 10.98 -16.10 13.48
N GLN A 139 12.04 -15.87 14.26
CA GLN A 139 13.38 -15.60 13.68
C GLN A 139 14.02 -16.88 13.15
N HIS A 140 13.81 -18.02 13.82
CA HIS A 140 14.28 -19.32 13.31
C HIS A 140 13.61 -19.67 11.97
N ALA A 141 12.33 -19.33 11.80
CA ALA A 141 11.61 -19.52 10.55
C ALA A 141 12.32 -18.86 9.34
N LEU A 142 13.03 -17.74 9.56
CA LEU A 142 13.74 -17.02 8.49
C LEU A 142 14.81 -17.88 7.82
N ASN A 143 15.48 -18.77 8.56
CA ASN A 143 16.50 -19.68 8.02
C ASN A 143 15.95 -20.64 6.96
N HIS A 144 14.64 -20.89 6.97
CA HIS A 144 13.99 -21.80 6.05
C HIS A 144 13.55 -21.10 4.76
N TYR A 145 13.59 -19.76 4.69
CA TYR A 145 13.17 -19.02 3.50
C TYR A 145 13.99 -19.36 2.26
N PRO A 146 15.34 -19.39 2.28
CA PRO A 146 16.12 -19.74 1.10
C PRO A 146 15.75 -21.11 0.53
N ARG A 147 15.69 -22.13 1.39
CA ARG A 147 15.30 -23.49 0.98
C ARG A 147 13.87 -23.55 0.47
N SER A 148 12.95 -22.84 1.11
CA SER A 148 11.56 -22.81 0.69
C SER A 148 11.38 -22.12 -0.67
N ILE A 149 12.13 -21.05 -0.93
CA ILE A 149 12.12 -20.36 -2.23
C ILE A 149 12.62 -21.29 -3.34
N GLN A 150 13.66 -22.09 -3.09
CA GLN A 150 14.14 -23.08 -4.06
C GLN A 150 13.10 -24.15 -4.39
N LEU A 151 12.35 -24.62 -3.39
CA LEU A 151 11.40 -25.72 -3.54
C LEU A 151 10.04 -25.27 -4.10
N PHE A 152 9.58 -24.08 -3.72
CA PHE A 152 8.19 -23.64 -3.96
C PHE A 152 8.09 -22.33 -4.75
N GLY A 153 9.21 -21.70 -5.08
CA GLY A 153 9.27 -20.41 -5.77
C GLY A 153 9.06 -19.21 -4.83
N ALA A 154 8.82 -18.04 -5.43
CA ALA A 154 8.72 -16.79 -4.70
C ALA A 154 7.50 -16.77 -3.75
N PRO A 155 7.66 -16.36 -2.47
CA PRO A 155 6.60 -16.44 -1.47
C PRO A 155 5.53 -15.35 -1.63
N TYR A 156 5.70 -14.41 -2.58
CA TYR A 156 4.76 -13.33 -2.86
C TYR A 156 3.32 -13.83 -3.09
N GLY A 157 3.15 -15.02 -3.71
CA GLY A 157 1.84 -15.62 -3.97
C GLY A 157 1.26 -16.46 -2.83
N LEU A 158 2.04 -16.74 -1.78
CA LEU A 158 1.67 -17.66 -0.69
C LEU A 158 1.45 -16.96 0.66
N CYS A 159 1.57 -15.62 0.68
CA CYS A 159 1.42 -14.85 1.90
C CYS A 159 -0.02 -14.90 2.43
N SER A 160 -0.17 -15.12 3.74
CA SER A 160 -1.48 -15.09 4.42
C SER A 160 -2.22 -13.76 4.27
N SER A 161 -1.52 -12.67 3.90
CA SER A 161 -2.15 -11.39 3.59
C SER A 161 -3.18 -11.49 2.46
N ILE A 162 -2.98 -12.36 1.46
CA ILE A 162 -3.92 -12.54 0.34
C ILE A 162 -5.24 -13.10 0.86
N THR A 163 -5.16 -14.17 1.65
CA THR A 163 -6.33 -14.80 2.27
C THR A 163 -6.95 -13.92 3.33
N GLU A 164 -6.16 -13.16 4.10
CA GLU A 164 -6.68 -12.24 5.11
C GLU A 164 -7.43 -11.06 4.47
N SER A 165 -6.92 -10.48 3.37
CA SER A 165 -7.64 -9.45 2.62
C SER A 165 -8.97 -9.95 2.09
N LYS A 166 -9.02 -11.18 1.53
CA LYS A 166 -10.28 -11.80 1.13
C LYS A 166 -11.20 -12.04 2.31
N HIS A 167 -10.70 -12.51 3.44
CA HIS A 167 -11.49 -12.75 4.64
C HIS A 167 -12.05 -11.44 5.22
N ILE A 168 -11.34 -10.32 5.13
CA ILE A 168 -11.89 -9.00 5.49
C ILE A 168 -13.14 -8.71 4.65
N ARG A 169 -13.02 -8.77 3.33
CA ARG A 169 -14.10 -8.41 2.40
C ARG A 169 -15.26 -9.41 2.38
N ALA A 170 -14.98 -10.70 2.48
CA ALA A 170 -16.00 -11.75 2.39
C ALA A 170 -16.64 -12.09 3.74
N VAL A 171 -15.99 -11.76 4.86
CA VAL A 171 -16.46 -12.15 6.20
C VAL A 171 -16.57 -10.96 7.13
N LYS A 172 -15.47 -10.24 7.41
CA LYS A 172 -15.48 -9.18 8.45
C LYS A 172 -16.38 -8.00 8.09
N GLU A 173 -16.37 -7.56 6.84
CA GLU A 173 -17.20 -6.45 6.34
C GLU A 173 -18.69 -6.84 6.29
N PRO A 174 -19.10 -7.96 5.65
CA PRO A 174 -20.49 -8.43 5.69
C PRO A 174 -21.01 -8.66 7.11
N TRP A 175 -20.19 -9.22 8.00
CA TRP A 175 -20.55 -9.38 9.41
C TRP A 175 -20.85 -8.03 10.08
N ARG A 176 -20.04 -7.00 9.82
CA ARG A 176 -20.25 -5.64 10.35
C ARG A 176 -21.52 -4.98 9.80
N HIS A 177 -21.89 -5.28 8.56
CA HIS A 177 -23.11 -4.77 7.93
C HIS A 177 -24.37 -5.56 8.28
N SER A 178 -24.23 -6.80 8.76
CA SER A 178 -25.36 -7.62 9.19
C SER A 178 -25.97 -7.11 10.50
N ASN A 179 -27.21 -7.50 10.77
CA ASN A 179 -27.84 -7.25 12.06
C ASN A 179 -27.33 -8.17 13.19
N ARG A 180 -26.37 -9.08 12.90
CA ARG A 180 -25.77 -10.07 13.81
C ARG A 180 -26.71 -11.19 14.31
N PHE A 181 -27.95 -11.24 13.84
CA PHE A 181 -28.92 -12.30 14.10
C PHE A 181 -29.09 -13.16 12.84
N ASP A 182 -28.85 -14.47 12.93
CA ASP A 182 -28.78 -15.37 11.76
C ASP A 182 -27.95 -14.78 10.60
N ALA A 183 -26.82 -14.16 10.95
CA ALA A 183 -26.04 -13.30 10.08
C ALA A 183 -25.46 -14.01 8.86
N LEU A 184 -25.25 -15.34 8.92
CA LEU A 184 -24.64 -16.09 7.83
C LEU A 184 -25.42 -15.92 6.52
N GLY A 185 -26.74 -16.03 6.55
CA GLY A 185 -27.58 -15.83 5.36
C GLY A 185 -27.45 -14.42 4.79
N GLN A 186 -27.45 -13.41 5.67
CA GLN A 186 -27.27 -12.00 5.28
C GLN A 186 -25.90 -11.74 4.67
N MET A 187 -24.84 -12.33 5.24
CA MET A 187 -23.48 -12.21 4.74
C MET A 187 -23.33 -12.84 3.35
N LEU A 188 -23.92 -14.02 3.13
CA LEU A 188 -23.91 -14.70 1.84
C LEU A 188 -24.65 -13.88 0.77
N LEU A 189 -25.83 -13.34 1.10
CA LEU A 189 -26.59 -12.46 0.19
C LEU A 189 -25.81 -11.20 -0.15
N THR A 190 -25.16 -10.58 0.84
CA THR A 190 -24.33 -9.37 0.63
C THR A 190 -23.17 -9.68 -0.31
N ASN A 191 -22.43 -10.76 -0.07
CA ASN A 191 -21.34 -11.19 -0.95
C ASN A 191 -21.84 -11.43 -2.38
N GLN A 192 -22.97 -12.13 -2.54
CA GLN A 192 -23.58 -12.39 -3.84
C GLN A 192 -23.97 -11.09 -4.57
N GLN A 193 -24.53 -10.11 -3.85
CA GLN A 193 -24.88 -8.81 -4.43
C GLN A 193 -23.64 -8.04 -4.89
N VAL A 194 -22.59 -7.98 -4.05
CA VAL A 194 -21.33 -7.31 -4.39
C VAL A 194 -20.66 -7.96 -5.61
N ASP A 195 -20.66 -9.29 -5.71
CA ASP A 195 -20.11 -10.02 -6.84
C ASP A 195 -20.91 -9.77 -8.13
N LYS A 196 -22.25 -9.77 -8.06
CA LYS A 196 -23.13 -9.44 -9.18
C LYS A 196 -22.92 -8.01 -9.67
N LEU A 197 -22.81 -7.04 -8.75
CA LEU A 197 -22.54 -5.63 -9.09
C LEU A 197 -21.17 -5.45 -9.73
N ALA A 198 -20.15 -6.16 -9.23
CA ALA A 198 -18.82 -6.14 -9.82
C ALA A 198 -18.82 -6.71 -11.26
N ALA A 199 -19.52 -7.82 -11.49
CA ALA A 199 -19.68 -8.41 -12.82
C ALA A 199 -20.46 -7.48 -13.78
N ALA A 200 -21.58 -6.91 -13.33
CA ALA A 200 -22.37 -5.96 -14.11
C ALA A 200 -21.55 -4.71 -14.49
N LYS A 201 -20.73 -4.19 -13.56
CA LYS A 201 -19.85 -3.05 -13.85
C LYS A 201 -18.84 -3.36 -14.97
N VAL A 202 -18.25 -4.56 -14.98
CA VAL A 202 -17.32 -4.98 -16.05
C VAL A 202 -18.03 -5.08 -17.39
N ASP A 203 -19.23 -5.67 -17.42
CA ASP A 203 -20.06 -5.76 -18.63
C ASP A 203 -20.44 -4.37 -19.17
N PHE A 204 -20.86 -3.45 -18.29
CA PHE A 204 -21.23 -2.09 -18.69
C PHE A 204 -20.03 -1.27 -19.19
N ILE A 205 -18.84 -1.44 -18.59
CA ILE A 205 -17.61 -0.82 -19.11
C ILE A 205 -17.30 -1.37 -20.52
N ALA A 206 -17.36 -2.69 -20.71
CA ALA A 206 -17.06 -3.31 -22.00
C ALA A 206 -18.03 -2.84 -23.12
N ARG A 207 -19.24 -2.43 -22.76
CA ARG A 207 -20.26 -1.87 -23.67
C ARG A 207 -20.17 -0.35 -23.84
N GLY A 208 -19.20 0.32 -23.19
CA GLY A 208 -19.10 1.80 -23.21
C GLY A 208 -20.22 2.52 -22.45
N MET A 209 -21.03 1.82 -21.66
CA MET A 209 -22.18 2.38 -20.94
C MET A 209 -21.79 3.23 -19.72
N LEU A 210 -20.52 3.16 -19.31
CA LEU A 210 -19.96 3.89 -18.16
C LEU A 210 -18.84 4.87 -18.56
N GLU A 211 -18.64 5.08 -19.86
CA GLU A 211 -17.67 6.06 -20.39
C GLU A 211 -18.44 7.23 -21.01
N GLY A 212 -18.51 8.34 -20.28
CA GLY A 212 -19.17 9.55 -20.75
C GLY A 212 -19.17 10.66 -19.70
N PRO A 213 -19.17 11.95 -20.09
CA PRO A 213 -19.34 13.05 -19.17
C PRO A 213 -20.71 12.93 -18.47
N LEU A 214 -20.78 13.04 -17.13
CA LEU A 214 -22.03 13.02 -16.33
C LEU A 214 -23.00 14.19 -16.64
N TYR A 215 -22.70 15.01 -17.66
CA TYR A 215 -23.39 16.25 -17.98
C TYR A 215 -24.82 16.04 -18.49
N GLY A 216 -25.19 14.83 -18.93
CA GLY A 216 -26.56 14.53 -19.32
C GLY A 216 -27.56 14.43 -18.15
N PHE A 217 -27.10 14.34 -16.89
CA PHE A 217 -28.01 14.31 -15.75
C PHE A 217 -28.66 15.66 -15.48
N GLN A 218 -27.98 16.76 -15.80
CA GLN A 218 -28.51 18.11 -15.64
C GLN A 218 -29.66 18.36 -16.63
N ASP A 219 -29.49 17.93 -17.88
CA ASP A 219 -30.51 18.07 -18.93
C ASP A 219 -31.71 17.15 -18.69
N LEU A 220 -31.49 15.94 -18.17
CA LEU A 220 -32.58 15.02 -17.82
C LEU A 220 -33.41 15.53 -16.64
N PHE A 221 -32.76 16.12 -15.63
CA PHE A 221 -33.42 16.73 -14.47
C PHE A 221 -34.16 18.02 -14.88
N ALA A 222 -33.56 18.83 -15.75
CA ALA A 222 -34.22 20.01 -16.32
C ALA A 222 -35.44 19.65 -17.17
N ALA A 223 -35.39 18.56 -17.93
CA ALA A 223 -36.52 18.07 -18.73
C ALA A 223 -37.69 17.55 -17.87
N LEU A 224 -37.41 16.90 -16.74
CA LEU A 224 -38.43 16.37 -15.83
C LEU A 224 -39.10 17.44 -14.96
N TYR A 225 -38.41 18.56 -14.72
CA TYR A 225 -38.88 19.66 -13.86
C TYR A 225 -39.05 20.99 -14.61
N ALA A 226 -39.10 20.96 -15.95
CA ALA A 226 -39.35 22.16 -16.74
C ALA A 226 -40.74 22.74 -16.37
N PRO A 227 -40.83 24.00 -15.91
CA PRO A 227 -42.12 24.64 -15.68
C PRO A 227 -42.89 24.74 -17.00
N PRO A 228 -44.23 24.60 -17.00
CA PRO A 228 -45.01 24.66 -18.22
C PRO A 228 -44.80 26.01 -18.93
N PRO A 229 -44.74 26.02 -20.28
CA PRO A 229 -44.43 27.23 -21.03
C PRO A 229 -45.50 28.30 -20.77
N ALA A 230 -45.04 29.51 -20.45
CA ALA A 230 -45.90 30.68 -20.32
C ALA A 230 -46.62 30.97 -21.66
N PRO A 231 -47.87 31.45 -21.63
CA PRO A 231 -48.63 31.70 -22.85
C PRO A 231 -47.95 32.75 -23.73
N ALA A 232 -47.92 32.47 -25.04
CA ALA A 232 -47.21 33.27 -26.04
C ALA A 232 -47.76 34.71 -26.12
N LEU A 233 -46.88 35.69 -25.93
CA LEU A 233 -47.15 37.09 -26.26
C LEU A 233 -47.01 37.30 -27.78
N PRO A 234 -47.87 38.15 -28.40
CA PRO A 234 -47.87 38.36 -29.84
C PRO A 234 -46.63 39.14 -30.34
N PRO A 235 -46.18 38.89 -31.58
CA PRO A 235 -44.94 39.45 -32.11
C PRO A 235 -45.07 40.94 -32.50
N PRO A 236 -44.00 41.75 -32.29
CA PRO A 236 -43.95 43.12 -32.79
C PRO A 236 -43.59 43.18 -34.29
N PRO A 237 -43.99 44.26 -35.00
CA PRO A 237 -43.87 44.38 -36.45
C PRO A 237 -42.46 44.73 -36.95
N PRO A 238 -42.16 44.47 -38.25
CA PRO A 238 -40.81 44.49 -38.81
C PRO A 238 -40.34 45.88 -39.24
N SER A 239 -39.04 46.11 -39.18
CA SER A 239 -38.37 47.22 -39.85
C SER A 239 -37.12 46.74 -40.59
N ASP A 240 -37.10 46.98 -41.88
CA ASP A 240 -36.01 46.75 -42.84
C ASP A 240 -34.88 47.77 -42.71
N SER A 241 -33.62 47.33 -42.89
CA SER A 241 -32.62 47.96 -43.76
C SER A 241 -31.23 47.29 -43.67
N ASP A 242 -30.88 46.61 -44.77
CA ASP A 242 -29.68 46.75 -45.60
C ASP A 242 -28.23 46.63 -45.07
N LYS A 243 -27.51 45.70 -45.77
CA LYS A 243 -26.10 45.73 -46.25
C LYS A 243 -24.99 45.50 -45.21
N SER A 244 -23.87 44.79 -45.48
CA SER A 244 -23.27 44.12 -46.65
C SER A 244 -21.95 43.43 -46.25
N SER A 245 -21.55 42.36 -46.97
CA SER A 245 -20.15 41.87 -47.22
C SER A 245 -19.37 41.27 -46.03
N ASP A 246 -18.39 40.34 -46.12
CA ASP A 246 -17.56 39.69 -47.15
C ASP A 246 -16.89 38.47 -46.44
N ASP A 247 -16.91 37.25 -46.99
CA ASP A 247 -15.78 36.50 -47.63
C ASP A 247 -14.83 35.70 -46.70
N GLY A 248 -14.39 34.53 -47.19
CA GLY A 248 -13.09 33.93 -46.85
C GLY A 248 -13.05 32.61 -46.05
N SER A 249 -12.85 31.49 -46.78
CA SER A 249 -11.92 30.34 -46.59
C SER A 249 -11.33 30.01 -45.19
N ASP A 250 -11.01 28.79 -44.77
CA ASP A 250 -10.23 27.76 -45.48
C ASP A 250 -10.20 26.44 -44.64
N GLU A 251 -9.84 25.35 -45.30
CA GLU A 251 -9.54 24.03 -44.72
C GLU A 251 -8.29 24.06 -43.84
N THR A 252 -8.17 23.13 -42.87
CA THR A 252 -6.95 22.31 -42.74
C THR A 252 -7.15 21.10 -41.81
N THR A 253 -6.81 19.96 -42.40
CA THR A 253 -6.37 18.67 -41.85
C THR A 253 -5.57 18.72 -40.55
N GLU A 254 -5.79 17.73 -39.68
CA GLU A 254 -4.69 17.09 -38.93
C GLU A 254 -4.99 15.61 -38.61
N GLY A 255 -3.95 14.80 -38.73
CA GLY A 255 -4.00 13.37 -38.97
C GLY A 255 -4.21 12.52 -37.72
N SER A 256 -5.04 11.48 -37.87
CA SER A 256 -5.22 10.42 -36.88
C SER A 256 -3.98 9.52 -36.83
N SER A 257 -3.08 9.78 -35.88
CA SER A 257 -2.08 8.82 -35.44
C SER A 257 -2.74 7.87 -34.43
N THR A 258 -3.04 6.65 -34.88
CA THR A 258 -3.60 5.60 -34.02
C THR A 258 -2.49 5.03 -33.13
N THR A 259 -2.29 5.61 -31.95
CA THR A 259 -1.56 4.94 -30.87
C THR A 259 -2.48 4.00 -30.12
N VAL A 260 -2.23 2.69 -30.22
CA VAL A 260 -2.87 1.67 -29.40
C VAL A 260 -2.40 1.82 -27.96
N ILE A 261 -3.23 2.43 -27.11
CA ILE A 261 -3.01 2.47 -25.66
C ILE A 261 -3.71 1.26 -25.03
N MET A 262 -2.92 0.28 -24.61
CA MET A 262 -3.39 -0.83 -23.76
C MET A 262 -3.91 -0.27 -22.43
N ALA A 263 -5.18 -0.52 -22.12
CA ALA A 263 -5.84 -0.06 -20.90
C ALA A 263 -5.13 -0.60 -19.64
N LYS A 264 -4.42 0.29 -18.94
CA LYS A 264 -3.79 0.03 -17.65
C LYS A 264 -4.86 0.06 -16.57
N CYS A 265 -5.20 -1.11 -16.02
CA CYS A 265 -6.09 -1.24 -14.87
C CYS A 265 -5.45 -0.52 -13.65
N LYS A 266 -5.92 0.70 -13.36
CA LYS A 266 -5.47 1.50 -12.21
C LYS A 266 -6.00 0.87 -10.92
N GLY A 267 -5.20 -0.03 -10.34
CA GLY A 267 -5.48 -0.62 -9.03
C GLY A 267 -4.32 -1.34 -8.36
N VAL A 268 -3.21 -1.62 -9.07
CA VAL A 268 -2.10 -2.42 -8.51
C VAL A 268 -0.71 -1.79 -8.72
N LEU A 269 -0.63 -0.65 -9.42
CA LEU A 269 0.64 -0.04 -9.85
C LEU A 269 0.81 1.39 -9.32
N THR A 270 0.94 1.54 -8.01
CA THR A 270 1.52 2.74 -7.37
C THR A 270 2.64 2.33 -6.40
N TRP A 271 3.50 1.40 -6.84
CA TRP A 271 4.64 0.91 -6.06
C TRP A 271 5.99 1.48 -6.50
N PHE A 272 6.10 2.09 -7.68
CA PHE A 272 7.40 2.43 -8.27
C PHE A 272 7.37 3.83 -8.88
N SER A 273 7.97 4.81 -8.17
CA SER A 273 8.59 5.97 -8.81
C SER A 273 9.52 6.79 -7.90
N SER A 274 9.53 6.63 -6.56
CA SER A 274 10.14 7.68 -5.71
C SER A 274 11.46 7.36 -5.00
N LEU A 275 12.19 6.27 -5.30
CA LEU A 275 13.45 5.97 -4.58
C LEU A 275 14.64 5.53 -5.45
N ALA A 276 14.57 5.70 -6.77
CA ALA A 276 15.74 5.51 -7.64
C ALA A 276 16.81 6.63 -7.50
N THR A 277 16.54 7.70 -6.75
CA THR A 277 17.40 8.90 -6.71
C THR A 277 18.41 8.91 -5.56
N ILE A 278 18.31 8.01 -4.56
CA ILE A 278 19.22 8.06 -3.38
C ILE A 278 20.49 7.22 -3.58
N SER A 279 20.50 6.28 -4.53
CA SER A 279 21.66 5.38 -4.73
C SER A 279 22.80 5.99 -5.55
N THR A 280 22.62 7.12 -6.23
CA THR A 280 23.66 7.74 -7.08
C THR A 280 24.45 8.86 -6.39
N HIS A 281 24.10 9.24 -5.16
CA HIS A 281 24.77 10.35 -4.47
C HIS A 281 25.85 9.93 -3.47
N ASN A 282 26.06 8.63 -3.25
CA ASN A 282 27.03 8.14 -2.26
C ASN A 282 28.34 7.59 -2.87
N GLN A 283 28.64 7.93 -4.13
CA GLN A 283 29.89 7.56 -4.81
C GLN A 283 30.89 8.73 -4.99
N ASN A 284 30.59 9.95 -4.53
CA ASN A 284 31.44 11.13 -4.78
C ASN A 284 31.96 11.84 -3.51
N LEU A 285 32.17 11.11 -2.42
CA LEU A 285 32.89 11.63 -1.24
C LEU A 285 34.01 10.67 -0.85
N ASN A 286 35.03 10.59 -1.70
CA ASN A 286 36.38 10.15 -1.36
C ASN A 286 37.34 10.66 -2.45
N MET A 287 37.71 11.94 -2.32
CA MET A 287 39.00 12.52 -2.69
C MET A 287 39.29 13.67 -1.73
#